data_AF-K2PZU0-F1
#
_entry.id   AF-K2PZU0-F1
#
_cell.length_a   1.000
_cell.length_b   1.000
_cell.length_c   1.000
_cell.angle_alpha   90.00
_cell.angle_beta   90.00
_cell.angle_gamma   90.00
#
_symmetry.space_group_name_H-M   'P 1'
#
loop_
_entity.id
_entity.type
_entity.pdbx_description
1 polymer ?
#
loop_
_entity_poly.entity_id
_entity_poly.type
_entity_poly.pdbx_seq_one_letter_code
_entity_poly.pdbx_strand_id
1 'polypeptide(L)'
;MSCSAHFSFIAPVFNGISLPDEGVISGYAAIIHGLELPIPLPIPFTVVSLKTVRVQNDNFTYLPKSYKVDDSLEYTEIQALYKHLVFALKYEGVNLLVFSALVKWLFRSNDATC
;
A
#
# COMPACT_ATOMS: atom_id res chain seq x y z
N MET A 1 11.98 11.07 -14.50
CA MET A 1 12.14 10.60 -13.11
C MET A 1 11.83 9.11 -13.12
N SER A 2 12.69 8.25 -12.60
CA SER A 2 12.36 6.82 -12.54
C SER A 2 11.29 6.62 -11.47
N CYS A 3 10.02 6.59 -11.89
CA CYS A 3 8.92 6.16 -11.04
C CYS A 3 9.21 4.71 -10.64
N SER A 4 9.66 4.52 -9.40
CA SER A 4 9.85 3.17 -8.86
C SER A 4 8.48 2.53 -8.73
N ALA A 5 8.30 1.38 -9.37
CA ALA A 5 7.06 0.62 -9.35
C ALA A 5 6.89 -0.22 -8.07
N HIS A 6 7.37 0.28 -6.93
CA HIS A 6 7.42 -0.48 -5.68
C HIS A 6 6.74 0.32 -4.58
N PHE A 7 5.58 -0.15 -4.13
CA PHE A 7 4.78 0.53 -3.11
C PHE A 7 5.01 -0.04 -1.73
N SER A 8 5.36 -1.32 -1.63
CA SER A 8 5.67 -1.97 -0.37
C SER A 8 6.91 -1.34 0.27
N PHE A 9 6.92 -1.23 1.59
CA PHE A 9 8.13 -0.85 2.32
C PHE A 9 8.11 -1.42 3.73
N ILE A 10 9.31 -1.62 4.28
CA ILE A 10 9.48 -2.03 5.67
C ILE A 10 9.49 -0.75 6.52
N ALA A 11 8.63 -0.70 7.52
CA ALA A 11 8.57 0.42 8.45
C ALA A 11 8.38 -0.11 9.89
N PRO A 12 9.37 0.04 10.79
CA PRO A 12 9.20 -0.35 12.20
C PRO A 12 8.18 0.55 12.92
N VAL A 13 7.99 1.78 12.43
CA VAL A 13 6.94 2.71 12.84
C VAL A 13 6.26 3.23 11.58
N PHE A 14 4.93 3.11 11.51
CA PHE A 14 4.15 3.64 10.39
C PHE A 14 2.99 4.47 10.90
N ASN A 15 2.84 5.69 10.37
CA ASN A 15 1.81 6.65 10.78
C ASN A 15 1.76 6.89 12.31
N GLY A 16 2.93 6.95 12.96
CA GLY A 16 3.05 7.12 14.41
C GLY A 16 2.73 5.87 15.25
N ILE A 17 2.43 4.73 14.62
CA ILE A 17 2.14 3.47 15.29
C ILE A 17 3.37 2.56 15.23
N SER A 18 3.84 2.12 16.40
CA SER A 18 4.92 1.14 16.51
C SER A 18 4.40 -0.24 16.15
N LEU A 19 5.12 -0.91 15.25
CA LEU A 19 4.83 -2.27 14.86
C LEU A 19 5.49 -3.27 15.82
N PRO A 20 4.79 -4.33 16.25
CA PRO A 20 5.34 -5.32 17.18
C PRO A 20 6.44 -6.20 16.55
N ASP A 21 6.41 -6.38 15.23
CA ASP A 21 7.34 -7.22 14.48
C ASP A 21 7.66 -6.57 13.13
N GLU A 22 8.82 -6.89 12.54
CA GLU A 22 9.13 -6.47 11.18
C GLU A 22 8.09 -6.99 10.19
N GLY A 23 7.65 -6.08 9.31
CA GLY A 23 6.66 -6.36 8.31
C GLY A 23 6.67 -5.32 7.21
N VAL A 24 6.00 -5.68 6.13
CA VAL A 24 5.92 -4.90 4.90
C VAL A 24 4.56 -4.24 4.85
N ILE A 25 4.51 -2.91 4.79
CA ILE A 25 3.25 -2.19 4.57
C ILE A 25 2.75 -2.53 3.16
N SER A 26 1.50 -2.97 3.04
CA SER A 26 0.92 -3.41 1.78
C SER A 26 -0.49 -2.87 1.59
N GLY A 27 -1.11 -3.18 0.46
CA GLY A 27 -2.46 -2.71 0.16
C GLY A 27 -2.51 -1.22 -0.13
N TYR A 28 -3.65 -0.59 0.17
CA TYR A 28 -3.85 0.81 -0.23
C TYR A 28 -3.22 1.83 0.72
N ALA A 29 -2.82 1.45 1.93
CA ALA A 29 -1.95 2.28 2.76
C ALA A 29 -0.59 2.52 2.09
N ALA A 30 -0.02 1.48 1.49
CA ALA A 30 1.21 1.55 0.72
C ALA A 30 1.05 2.43 -0.53
N ILE A 31 -0.10 2.33 -1.22
CA ILE A 31 -0.43 3.21 -2.36
C ILE A 31 -0.51 4.68 -1.93
N ILE A 32 -1.26 5.00 -0.86
CA ILE A 32 -1.44 6.37 -0.39
C ILE A 32 -0.10 6.99 -0.01
N HIS A 33 0.73 6.24 0.72
CA HIS A 33 2.05 6.70 1.13
C HIS A 33 3.00 6.84 -0.07
N GLY A 34 3.09 5.82 -0.93
CA GLY A 34 4.05 5.80 -2.04
C GLY A 34 3.74 6.79 -3.16
N LEU A 35 2.46 7.12 -3.39
CA LEU A 35 2.04 8.15 -4.35
C LEU A 35 1.82 9.52 -3.71
N GLU A 36 2.08 9.65 -2.40
CA GLU A 36 1.85 10.87 -1.62
C GLU A 36 0.43 11.44 -1.83
N LEU A 37 -0.58 10.55 -1.86
CA LEU A 37 -1.95 10.98 -2.12
C LEU A 37 -2.43 11.91 -0.99
N PRO A 38 -3.10 13.04 -1.30
CA PRO A 38 -3.52 14.03 -0.31
C PRO A 38 -4.81 13.59 0.41
N ILE A 39 -4.81 12.39 0.99
CA ILE A 39 -5.92 11.79 1.73
C ILE A 39 -5.40 11.11 3.00
N PRO A 40 -6.25 10.91 4.03
CA PRO A 40 -5.83 10.23 5.25
C PRO A 40 -5.38 8.79 4.99
N LEU A 41 -4.36 8.34 5.71
CA LEU A 41 -3.98 6.93 5.76
C LEU A 41 -5.08 6.10 6.43
N PRO A 42 -5.33 4.87 5.97
CA PRO A 42 -6.32 4.01 6.58
C PRO A 42 -5.88 3.53 7.94
N ILE A 43 -6.87 3.38 8.82
CA ILE A 43 -6.76 2.71 10.11
C ILE A 43 -7.95 1.74 10.19
N PRO A 44 -7.72 0.42 10.36
CA PRO A 44 -6.42 -0.23 10.39
C PRO A 44 -5.76 -0.32 9.00
N PHE A 45 -4.42 -0.26 8.93
CA PHE A 45 -3.65 -0.58 7.72
C PHE A 45 -3.12 -2.02 7.75
N THR A 46 -2.80 -2.61 6.59
CA THR A 46 -2.25 -3.97 6.54
C THR A 46 -0.74 -4.00 6.49
N VAL A 47 -0.19 -4.92 7.27
CA VAL A 47 1.21 -5.30 7.29
C VAL A 47 1.32 -6.76 6.89
N VAL A 48 2.10 -7.08 5.88
CA VAL A 48 2.51 -8.46 5.62
C VAL A 48 3.70 -8.77 6.50
N SER A 49 3.51 -9.67 7.48
CA SER A 49 4.57 -10.12 8.37
C SER A 49 5.70 -10.79 7.58
N LEU A 50 6.95 -10.56 7.98
CA LEU A 50 8.06 -11.39 7.53
C LEU A 50 8.04 -12.80 8.19
N LYS A 51 7.23 -12.97 9.24
CA LYS A 51 6.97 -14.23 9.95
C LYS A 51 5.59 -14.79 9.55
N THR A 52 5.15 -15.86 10.21
CA THR A 52 3.87 -16.53 9.96
C THR A 52 2.79 -16.12 10.97
N VAL A 53 2.88 -14.92 11.55
CA VAL A 53 1.96 -14.45 12.58
C VAL A 53 0.79 -13.70 11.94
N ARG A 54 -0.43 -13.99 12.39
CA ARG A 54 -1.62 -13.21 12.08
C ARG A 54 -2.07 -12.48 13.35
N VAL A 55 -2.12 -11.16 13.29
CA VAL A 55 -2.57 -10.29 14.39
C VAL A 55 -3.53 -9.27 13.81
N GLN A 56 -4.62 -8.97 14.50
CA GLN A 56 -5.53 -7.91 14.08
C GLN A 56 -5.88 -7.09 15.31
N ASN A 57 -5.78 -5.77 15.18
CA ASN A 57 -6.25 -4.81 16.16
C ASN A 57 -6.81 -3.58 15.44
N ASP A 58 -7.22 -2.57 16.21
CA ASP A 58 -7.84 -1.36 15.67
C ASP A 58 -6.87 -0.52 14.82
N ASN A 59 -5.56 -0.68 15.00
CA ASN A 59 -4.53 0.11 14.35
C ASN A 59 -3.98 -0.55 13.07
N PHE A 60 -3.87 -1.87 13.06
CA PHE A 60 -3.28 -2.62 11.95
C PHE A 60 -3.74 -4.08 11.89
N THR A 61 -3.58 -4.67 10.71
CA THR A 61 -3.75 -6.10 10.47
C THR A 61 -2.44 -6.71 9.96
N TYR A 62 -1.87 -7.66 10.71
CA TYR A 62 -0.80 -8.53 10.21
C TYR A 62 -1.38 -9.71 9.45
N LEU A 63 -0.98 -9.81 8.19
CA LEU A 63 -1.17 -11.01 7.39
C LEU A 63 0.13 -11.83 7.33
N PRO A 64 0.05 -13.17 7.29
CA PRO A 64 1.23 -14.01 7.13
C PRO A 64 2.00 -13.72 5.83
N LYS A 65 3.28 -14.07 5.78
CA LYS A 65 4.14 -13.94 4.60
C LYS A 65 3.55 -14.49 3.29
N SER A 66 2.67 -15.49 3.35
CA SER A 66 1.99 -16.04 2.16
C SER A 66 1.06 -15.04 1.44
N TYR A 67 0.73 -13.93 2.09
CA TYR A 67 -0.10 -12.86 1.55
C TYR A 67 0.74 -11.73 0.93
N LYS A 68 2.06 -11.92 0.79
CA LYS A 68 2.96 -10.93 0.20
C LYS A 68 2.44 -10.46 -1.16
N VAL A 69 2.34 -9.14 -1.31
CA VAL A 69 2.07 -8.52 -2.61
C VAL A 69 3.32 -8.68 -3.46
N ASP A 70 3.13 -9.15 -4.68
CA ASP A 70 4.21 -9.35 -5.64
C ASP A 70 4.54 -8.03 -6.35
N ASP A 71 5.08 -7.06 -5.62
CA ASP A 71 5.60 -5.81 -6.19
C ASP A 71 7.13 -5.90 -6.36
N SER A 72 7.54 -6.52 -7.46
CA SER A 72 8.94 -6.53 -7.91
C SER A 72 9.29 -5.26 -8.70
N LEU A 73 10.58 -4.89 -8.71
CA LEU A 73 11.14 -3.83 -9.57
C LEU A 73 11.00 -4.12 -11.07
N GLU A 74 10.64 -5.36 -11.43
CA GLU A 74 10.37 -5.77 -12.82
C GLU A 74 9.02 -5.24 -13.34
N TYR A 75 8.13 -4.79 -12.45
CA TYR A 75 6.81 -4.29 -12.85
C TYR A 75 6.84 -2.82 -13.23
N THR A 76 5.87 -2.41 -14.02
CA THR A 76 5.55 -0.98 -14.22
C THR A 76 4.75 -0.45 -13.02
N GLU A 77 4.76 0.86 -12.81
CA GLU A 77 4.02 1.49 -11.71
C GLU A 77 2.53 1.14 -11.74
N ILE A 78 1.91 1.10 -12.92
CA ILE A 78 0.51 0.67 -13.11
C ILE A 78 0.30 -0.79 -12.73
N GLN A 79 1.25 -1.68 -13.05
CA GLN A 79 1.15 -3.10 -12.68
C GLN A 79 1.27 -3.29 -11.16
N ALA A 80 2.20 -2.59 -10.51
CA ALA A 80 2.34 -2.61 -9.07
C ALA A 80 1.09 -2.03 -8.38
N LEU A 81 0.56 -0.92 -8.90
CA LEU A 81 -0.67 -0.29 -8.42
C LEU A 81 -1.85 -1.27 -8.51
N TYR A 82 -2.01 -1.94 -9.65
CA TYR A 82 -3.03 -2.96 -9.86
C TYR A 82 -2.92 -4.08 -8.82
N LYS A 83 -1.71 -4.61 -8.56
CA LYS A 83 -1.51 -5.68 -7.58
C LYS A 83 -1.87 -5.26 -6.16
N HIS A 84 -1.47 -4.06 -5.73
CA HIS A 84 -1.84 -3.52 -4.43
C HIS A 84 -3.36 -3.27 -4.32
N LEU A 85 -4.01 -2.79 -5.38
CA LEU A 85 -5.47 -2.60 -5.41
C LEU A 85 -6.23 -3.94 -5.32
N VAL A 86 -5.80 -4.96 -6.05
CA VAL A 86 -6.39 -6.31 -5.97
C VAL A 86 -6.25 -6.87 -4.56
N PHE A 87 -5.07 -6.74 -3.95
CA PHE A 87 -4.84 -7.13 -2.56
C PHE A 87 -5.79 -6.40 -1.59
N ALA A 88 -5.86 -5.08 -1.71
CA ALA A 88 -6.68 -4.21 -0.87
C ALA A 88 -8.17 -4.54 -0.95
N LEU A 89 -8.69 -4.74 -2.17
CA LEU A 89 -10.07 -5.14 -2.40
C LEU A 89 -10.40 -6.50 -1.80
N LYS A 90 -9.42 -7.41 -1.76
CA LYS A 90 -9.59 -8.77 -1.25
C LYS A 90 -9.52 -8.86 0.28
N TYR A 91 -8.68 -8.04 0.92
CA TYR A 91 -8.32 -8.25 2.33
C TYR A 91 -8.56 -7.05 3.26
N GLU A 92 -8.69 -5.82 2.74
CA GLU A 92 -8.80 -4.60 3.56
C GLU A 92 -10.19 -3.96 3.47
N GLY A 93 -10.80 -4.00 2.28
CA GLY A 93 -11.91 -3.12 1.95
C GLY A 93 -11.40 -1.71 1.63
N VAL A 94 -11.74 -1.19 0.44
CA VAL A 94 -11.17 0.07 -0.07
C VAL A 94 -12.16 1.21 0.11
N ASN A 95 -11.72 2.29 0.78
CA ASN A 95 -12.50 3.53 0.83
C ASN A 95 -12.56 4.17 -0.56
N LEU A 96 -13.76 4.52 -1.03
CA LEU A 96 -13.98 5.12 -2.36
C LEU A 96 -13.22 6.43 -2.57
N LEU A 97 -12.87 7.15 -1.50
CA LEU A 97 -12.00 8.32 -1.55
C LEU A 97 -10.64 8.01 -2.19
N VAL A 98 -10.11 6.81 -2.00
CA VAL A 98 -8.85 6.35 -2.61
C VAL A 98 -8.96 6.36 -4.14
N PHE A 99 -10.04 5.82 -4.69
CA PHE A 99 -10.26 5.83 -6.14
C PHE A 99 -10.40 7.25 -6.68
N SER A 100 -11.10 8.14 -5.97
CA SER A 100 -11.20 9.56 -6.37
C SER A 100 -9.83 10.24 -6.40
N ALA A 101 -8.97 10.00 -5.41
CA ALA A 101 -7.63 10.56 -5.35
C ALA A 101 -6.71 9.98 -6.43
N LEU A 102 -6.75 8.65 -6.64
CA LEU A 102 -5.96 7.96 -7.67
C LEU A 102 -6.27 8.44 -9.07
N VAL A 103 -7.55 8.59 -9.41
CA VAL A 103 -7.97 9.08 -10.73
C VAL A 103 -7.44 10.50 -10.96
N LYS A 104 -7.56 11.38 -9.97
CA LYS A 104 -6.99 12.74 -10.05
C LYS A 104 -5.46 12.72 -10.20
N TRP A 105 -4.78 11.82 -9.48
CA TRP A 105 -3.34 11.66 -9.56
C TRP A 105 -2.90 11.20 -10.96
N LEU A 106 -3.58 10.18 -11.53
CA LEU A 106 -3.32 9.65 -12.87
C LEU A 106 -3.52 10.69 -13.98
N PHE A 107 -4.57 11.51 -13.89
CA PHE A 107 -4.80 12.54 -14.90
C PHE A 107 -3.79 13.69 -14.78
N ARG A 108 -3.40 14.07 -13.56
CA ARG A 108 -2.36 15.09 -13.33
C ARG A 108 -0.98 14.64 -13.81
N SER A 109 -0.62 13.36 -13.67
CA SER A 109 0.67 12.85 -14.13
C SER A 109 0.75 12.77 -15.66
N ASN A 110 -0.36 12.48 -16.34
CA ASN A 110 -0.43 12.48 -17.81
C ASN A 110 -0.36 13.90 -18.43
N ASP A 111 -0.81 14.93 -17.71
CA ASP A 111 -0.68 16.33 -18.15
C ASP A 111 0.73 16.90 -17.89
N ALA A 112 1.54 16.23 -17.06
CA ALA A 112 2.93 16.58 -16.76
C ALA A 112 3.95 15.88 -17.67
N THR A 113 3.49 15.03 -18.58
CA THR A 113 4.31 14.42 -19.63
C THR A 113 4.17 15.20 -20.94
N CYS A 114 5.23 15.91 -21.31
CA CYS A 114 5.48 16.35 -22.69
C CYS A 114 5.49 15.16 -23.66
#